data_AF-A0A292RCF7-F1
#
_entry.id   AF-A0A292RCF7-F1
#
_cell.length_a   1.000
_cell.length_b   1.000
_cell.length_c   1.000
_cell.angle_alpha   90.00
_cell.angle_beta   90.00
_cell.angle_gamma   90.00
#
_symmetry.space_group_name_H-M   'P 1'
#
loop_
_entity.id
_entity.type
_entity.pdbx_description
1 polymer ?
#
loop_
_entity_poly.entity_id
_entity_poly.type
_entity_poly.pdbx_seq_one_letter_code
_entity_poly.pdbx_strand_id
1 'polypeptide(L)'
;MHLFLNKIFQPNVSVPTIRKTDNNNYATNYKGLTQDTFVKSAEPVFKSKGGSKTKAGDKLKDLDNITCPYSGVKMLSHRKMSQIEFRLNKCETLSSGIAELQPYRRCMQNLENEVFSSLKSYEKSHPNATADKALQQLYPDCLTKLRLEEFKVLDNVDSLSDKLEPTKAFEVRKVTTNARKQILDNQDGQIFKRKDLLTEILNITKNAKDKKVVDEMWETANKLPKSATNFNAFVVKYAGRSQNEIFARLLRPSVASIEHITPKSIKPDHTLANFMLASRDWNSDRGNISLPDYIKKHPNIPDNCQHYTNDIIREVKKGHLQNANWYPYMIKEKLYNESEGIVDINLDKYNISEEEAMQDAPLDIVEKYNEIKEANKSIRPKASVDKEPTMT
;
A
#
# COMPACT_ATOMS: atom_id res chain seq x y z
N MET A 1 -60.09 -8.13 21.56
CA MET A 1 -59.18 -7.17 20.90
C MET A 1 -57.84 -7.86 20.57
N HIS A 2 -57.83 -9.09 20.06
CA HIS A 2 -57.86 -9.42 18.63
C HIS A 2 -58.02 -8.28 17.62
N LEU A 3 -57.13 -8.33 16.62
CA LEU A 3 -57.00 -7.56 15.38
C LEU A 3 -56.23 -6.23 15.48
N PHE A 4 -55.30 -6.08 14.53
CA PHE A 4 -54.37 -4.96 14.27
C PHE A 4 -53.04 -4.98 15.00
N LEU A 5 -52.05 -5.66 14.40
CA LEU A 5 -50.68 -5.17 14.15
C LEU A 5 -49.82 -6.29 13.54
N ASN A 6 -50.11 -6.70 12.31
CA ASN A 6 -49.24 -7.56 11.51
C ASN A 6 -49.31 -7.15 10.04
N LYS A 7 -48.57 -6.11 9.69
CA LYS A 7 -48.15 -5.77 8.32
C LYS A 7 -47.07 -4.70 8.44
N ILE A 8 -45.81 -5.11 8.43
CA ILE A 8 -44.60 -4.45 7.91
C ILE A 8 -43.46 -5.44 8.22
N PHE A 9 -42.57 -5.67 7.25
CA PHE A 9 -41.51 -6.69 7.16
C PHE A 9 -41.90 -8.02 6.50
N GLN A 10 -41.92 -8.02 5.17
CA GLN A 10 -41.35 -9.13 4.40
C GLN A 10 -40.05 -8.63 3.75
N PRO A 11 -38.91 -9.31 3.93
CA PRO A 11 -37.86 -9.33 2.94
C PRO A 11 -37.90 -10.69 2.25
N ASN A 12 -38.67 -10.80 1.17
CA ASN A 12 -38.40 -11.81 0.14
C ASN A 12 -37.27 -11.26 -0.74
N VAL A 13 -36.03 -11.40 -0.27
CA VAL A 13 -34.85 -11.36 -1.13
C VAL A 13 -34.29 -12.76 -1.10
N SER A 14 -34.44 -13.49 -2.20
CA SER A 14 -33.71 -14.72 -2.44
C SER A 14 -32.22 -14.39 -2.43
N VAL A 15 -31.56 -14.67 -1.31
CA VAL A 15 -30.11 -14.58 -1.18
C VAL A 15 -29.50 -15.53 -2.22
N PRO A 16 -28.71 -15.06 -3.19
CA PRO A 16 -27.99 -15.95 -4.07
C PRO A 16 -27.07 -16.82 -3.21
N THR A 17 -27.16 -18.13 -3.40
CA THR A 17 -26.32 -19.12 -2.73
C THR A 17 -24.87 -18.70 -2.84
N ILE A 18 -24.30 -18.22 -1.74
CA ILE A 18 -22.87 -17.94 -1.59
C ILE A 18 -22.17 -19.22 -2.00
N ARG A 19 -21.41 -19.18 -3.11
CA ARG A 19 -20.45 -20.24 -3.40
C ARG A 19 -19.62 -20.37 -2.14
N LYS A 20 -19.64 -21.55 -1.52
CA LYS A 20 -18.65 -21.93 -0.52
C LYS A 20 -17.31 -21.69 -1.19
N THR A 21 -16.68 -20.57 -0.85
CA THR A 21 -15.27 -20.37 -1.12
C THR A 21 -14.59 -21.54 -0.45
N ASP A 22 -13.78 -22.26 -1.20
CA ASP A 22 -12.83 -23.20 -0.64
C ASP A 22 -11.93 -22.43 0.32
N ASN A 23 -12.37 -22.34 1.57
CA ASN A 23 -11.64 -21.86 2.72
C ASN A 23 -10.54 -22.88 2.98
N ASN A 24 -9.51 -22.90 2.15
CA ASN A 24 -8.24 -23.57 2.37
C ASN A 24 -7.33 -23.27 1.17
N ASN A 25 -6.71 -22.08 1.15
CA ASN A 25 -5.44 -21.81 0.44
C ASN A 25 -4.84 -20.42 0.70
N TYR A 26 -5.44 -19.59 1.55
CA TYR A 26 -4.69 -18.54 2.24
C TYR A 26 -3.79 -19.19 3.30
N ALA A 27 -2.78 -19.94 2.83
CA ALA A 27 -1.60 -20.14 3.64
C ALA A 27 -1.12 -18.73 3.97
N THR A 28 -1.22 -18.37 5.25
CA THR A 28 -0.67 -17.17 5.87
C THR A 28 0.86 -17.21 5.79
N ASN A 29 1.38 -17.25 4.58
CA ASN A 29 2.77 -16.98 4.28
C ASN A 29 2.88 -15.45 4.30
N TYR A 30 2.91 -14.91 5.51
CA TYR A 30 3.23 -13.52 5.84
C TYR A 30 4.66 -13.22 5.38
N LYS A 31 4.84 -13.04 4.06
CA LYS A 31 6.06 -12.49 3.48
C LYS A 31 5.91 -10.97 3.41
N GLY A 32 6.73 -10.29 4.19
CA GLY A 32 7.01 -8.87 4.00
C GLY A 32 6.79 -7.94 5.20
N LEU A 33 6.87 -8.39 6.46
CA LEU A 33 7.03 -7.42 7.57
C LEU A 33 8.33 -6.64 7.34
N THR A 34 8.20 -5.37 6.96
CA THR A 34 9.33 -4.45 6.88
C THR A 34 9.91 -4.25 8.27
N GLN A 35 11.23 -4.41 8.37
CA GLN A 35 11.96 -4.23 9.62
C GLN A 35 12.16 -2.74 9.87
N ASP A 36 11.68 -2.24 11.01
CA ASP A 36 12.12 -0.99 11.58
C ASP A 36 13.01 -1.25 12.80
N THR A 37 14.12 -0.53 12.85
CA THR A 37 15.09 -0.50 13.95
C THR A 37 15.52 0.95 14.15
N PHE A 38 15.42 1.44 15.38
CA PHE A 38 15.61 2.85 15.73
C PHE A 38 16.99 3.12 16.34
N VAL A 39 18.03 2.86 15.56
CA VAL A 39 19.44 2.93 16.00
C VAL A 39 20.27 3.80 15.05
N LYS A 40 21.28 4.48 15.59
CA LYS A 40 22.40 5.06 14.84
C LYS A 40 23.28 3.95 14.25
N SER A 41 22.78 3.21 13.26
CA SER A 41 23.63 2.27 12.52
C SER A 41 24.20 2.94 11.27
N ALA A 42 25.38 2.48 10.81
CA ALA A 42 25.96 2.84 9.52
C ALA A 42 24.98 2.64 8.34
N GLU A 43 25.28 3.28 7.21
CA GLU A 43 24.47 3.36 5.99
C GLU A 43 23.68 2.06 5.71
N PRO A 44 22.34 2.12 5.54
CA PRO A 44 21.62 0.95 5.10
C PRO A 44 21.98 0.76 3.62
N VAL A 45 22.72 -0.29 3.29
CA VAL A 45 22.85 -0.69 1.90
C VAL A 45 21.45 -1.08 1.43
N PHE A 46 20.83 -0.20 0.64
CA PHE A 46 19.58 -0.47 -0.06
C PHE A 46 19.83 -1.55 -1.12
N LYS A 47 20.03 -2.79 -0.69
CA LYS A 47 20.02 -3.94 -1.60
C LYS A 47 18.57 -4.13 -2.03
N SER A 48 18.28 -3.73 -3.27
CA SER A 48 17.04 -4.06 -3.96
C SER A 48 16.95 -5.58 -4.14
N LYS A 49 16.45 -6.28 -3.12
CA LYS A 49 15.97 -7.65 -3.30
C LYS A 49 14.51 -7.59 -3.68
N GLY A 50 14.20 -7.90 -4.95
CA GLY A 50 12.85 -8.32 -5.34
C GLY A 50 12.16 -7.56 -6.46
N GLY A 51 12.87 -7.08 -7.49
CA GLY A 51 12.21 -6.87 -8.79
C GLY A 51 12.20 -8.20 -9.53
N SER A 52 11.02 -8.79 -9.78
CA SER A 52 10.95 -9.91 -10.73
C SER A 52 11.51 -9.42 -12.08
N LYS A 53 12.47 -10.14 -12.67
CA LYS A 53 13.05 -9.84 -13.99
C LYS A 53 12.06 -10.18 -15.12
N THR A 54 10.83 -9.70 -15.03
CA THR A 54 9.83 -9.88 -16.08
C THR A 54 9.92 -8.67 -17.01
N LYS A 55 10.39 -8.91 -18.25
CA LYS A 55 10.54 -7.85 -19.28
C LYS A 55 9.19 -7.25 -19.71
N ALA A 56 8.09 -7.95 -19.46
CA ALA A 56 6.76 -7.56 -19.92
C ALA A 56 6.24 -6.24 -19.30
N GLY A 57 6.68 -5.90 -18.08
CA GLY A 57 6.28 -4.65 -17.41
C GLY A 57 7.20 -3.47 -17.68
N ASP A 58 8.31 -3.65 -18.40
CA ASP A 58 9.34 -2.61 -18.55
C ASP A 58 8.80 -1.36 -19.25
N LYS A 59 7.89 -1.53 -20.23
CA LYS A 59 7.20 -0.42 -20.92
C LYS A 59 6.44 0.51 -19.96
N LEU A 60 5.97 0.00 -18.82
CA LEU A 60 5.29 0.83 -17.82
C LEU A 60 6.27 1.56 -16.91
N LYS A 61 7.44 0.98 -16.60
CA LYS A 61 8.38 1.52 -15.59
C LYS A 61 8.98 2.87 -15.98
N ASP A 62 8.99 3.17 -17.28
CA ASP A 62 9.51 4.43 -17.82
C ASP A 62 8.48 5.57 -17.77
N LEU A 63 7.20 5.26 -17.54
CA LEU A 63 6.17 6.27 -17.42
C LEU A 63 6.38 7.10 -16.14
N ASP A 64 6.28 8.41 -16.30
CA ASP A 64 6.45 9.38 -15.23
C ASP A 64 5.13 10.14 -14.99
N ASN A 65 4.94 10.65 -13.78
CA ASN A 65 3.77 11.44 -13.41
C ASN A 65 2.43 10.70 -13.62
N ILE A 66 2.44 9.39 -13.34
CA ILE A 66 1.24 8.53 -13.31
C ILE A 66 0.68 8.49 -11.89
N THR A 67 -0.63 8.63 -11.74
CA THR A 67 -1.31 8.55 -10.44
C THR A 67 -1.16 7.16 -9.85
N CYS A 68 -0.76 7.04 -8.59
CA CYS A 68 -0.78 5.75 -7.90
C CYS A 68 -2.25 5.31 -7.71
N PRO A 69 -2.63 4.09 -8.14
CA PRO A 69 -3.99 3.57 -7.99
C PRO A 69 -4.41 3.40 -6.52
N TYR A 70 -3.44 3.29 -5.61
CA TYR A 70 -3.73 3.10 -4.19
C TYR A 70 -3.75 4.41 -3.41
N SER A 71 -2.76 5.27 -3.62
CA SER A 71 -2.58 6.47 -2.80
C SER A 71 -3.03 7.78 -3.45
N GLY A 72 -3.23 7.79 -4.77
CA GLY A 72 -3.60 9.00 -5.52
C GLY A 72 -2.45 9.98 -5.77
N VAL A 73 -1.26 9.77 -5.20
CA VAL A 73 -0.11 10.66 -5.48
C VAL A 73 0.49 10.39 -6.86
N LYS A 74 1.16 11.40 -7.43
CA LYS A 74 1.87 11.21 -8.70
C LYS A 74 3.18 10.45 -8.48
N MET A 75 3.34 9.34 -9.19
CA MET A 75 4.54 8.50 -9.12
C MET A 75 5.68 9.08 -9.96
N LEU A 76 6.89 8.77 -9.53
CA LEU A 76 8.13 9.07 -10.25
C LEU A 76 8.63 7.81 -10.95
N SER A 77 9.06 7.93 -12.21
CA SER A 77 9.77 6.83 -12.86
C SER A 77 11.13 6.60 -12.19
N HIS A 78 11.66 5.38 -12.30
CA HIS A 78 13.01 5.06 -11.78
C HIS A 78 14.08 5.98 -12.37
N ARG A 79 14.00 6.23 -13.68
CA ARG A 79 14.92 7.14 -14.38
C ARG A 79 14.85 8.56 -13.83
N LYS A 80 13.64 9.08 -13.60
CA LYS A 80 13.46 10.42 -13.02
C LYS A 80 14.02 10.48 -11.60
N MET A 81 13.76 9.46 -10.77
CA MET A 81 14.31 9.39 -9.42
C MET A 81 15.84 9.43 -9.42
N SER A 82 16.51 8.62 -10.25
CA SER A 82 17.98 8.63 -10.33
C SER A 82 18.55 9.99 -10.73
N GLN A 83 17.87 10.72 -11.62
CA GLN A 83 18.26 12.09 -11.98
C GLN A 83 18.10 13.07 -10.81
N ILE A 84 17.02 12.93 -10.02
CA ILE A 84 16.79 13.76 -8.83
C ILE A 84 17.86 13.47 -7.78
N GLU A 85 18.13 12.20 -7.46
CA GLU A 85 19.16 11.81 -6.51
C GLU A 85 20.55 12.36 -6.89
N PHE A 86 20.89 12.35 -8.18
CA PHE A 86 22.14 12.96 -8.66
C PHE A 86 22.21 14.47 -8.39
N ARG A 87 21.10 15.21 -8.52
CA ARG A 87 21.07 16.65 -8.21
C ARG A 87 21.05 16.91 -6.71
N LEU A 88 20.31 16.12 -5.94
CA LEU A 88 20.31 16.17 -4.48
C LEU A 88 21.72 15.94 -3.90
N ASN A 89 22.50 15.03 -4.49
CA ASN A 89 23.89 14.79 -4.06
C ASN A 89 24.81 16.01 -4.20
N LYS A 90 24.44 17.02 -4.98
CA LYS A 90 25.19 18.26 -5.14
C LYS A 90 24.69 19.37 -4.21
N CYS A 91 23.62 19.13 -3.45
CA CYS A 91 23.06 20.09 -2.51
C CYS A 91 23.83 20.02 -1.19
N GLU A 92 24.63 21.05 -0.89
CA GLU A 92 25.41 21.12 0.34
C GLU A 92 24.59 21.65 1.53
N THR A 93 23.51 22.37 1.25
CA THR A 93 22.69 23.07 2.24
C THR A 93 21.24 22.58 2.22
N LEU A 94 20.53 22.81 3.33
CA LEU A 94 19.11 22.53 3.43
C LEU A 94 18.31 23.36 2.43
N SER A 95 18.65 24.64 2.26
CA SER A 95 17.97 25.53 1.31
C SER A 95 18.05 25.02 -0.13
N SER A 96 19.25 24.62 -0.59
CA SER A 96 19.42 24.04 -1.94
C SER A 96 18.63 22.73 -2.11
N GLY A 97 18.64 21.86 -1.10
CA GLY A 97 17.87 20.61 -1.13
C GLY A 97 16.35 20.81 -1.14
N ILE A 98 15.84 21.75 -0.35
CA ILE A 98 14.41 22.11 -0.35
C ILE A 98 14.00 22.67 -1.72
N ALA A 99 14.82 23.53 -2.32
CA ALA A 99 14.56 24.06 -3.66
C ALA A 99 14.49 22.95 -4.73
N GLU A 100 15.40 21.97 -4.67
CA GLU A 100 15.43 20.82 -5.60
C GLU A 100 14.22 19.89 -5.41
N LEU A 101 13.76 19.70 -4.17
CA LEU A 101 12.60 18.84 -3.85
C LEU A 101 11.25 19.51 -4.11
N GLN A 102 11.16 20.84 -4.04
CA GLN A 102 9.91 21.60 -4.11
C GLN A 102 9.01 21.28 -5.31
N PRO A 103 9.54 21.09 -6.54
CA PRO A 103 8.72 20.70 -7.71
C PRO A 103 8.06 19.33 -7.57
N TYR A 104 8.62 18.45 -6.73
CA TYR A 104 8.18 17.07 -6.55
C TYR A 104 7.30 16.86 -5.32
N ARG A 105 6.85 17.94 -4.66
CA ARG A 105 6.00 17.85 -3.46
C ARG A 105 4.71 17.06 -3.70
N ARG A 106 4.11 17.18 -4.90
CA ARG A 106 2.92 16.40 -5.32
C ARG A 106 3.16 14.89 -5.43
N CYS A 107 4.43 14.48 -5.45
CA CYS A 107 4.84 13.09 -5.49
C CYS A 107 5.12 12.55 -4.10
N MET A 108 5.22 13.36 -3.05
CA MET A 108 5.47 12.88 -1.68
C MET A 108 4.18 12.26 -1.11
N GLN A 109 4.30 11.18 -0.33
CA GLN A 109 3.16 10.67 0.44
C GLN A 109 2.90 11.60 1.64
N ASN A 110 1.88 11.29 2.44
CA ASN A 110 1.46 12.15 3.55
C ASN A 110 2.58 12.40 4.57
N LEU A 111 3.26 11.32 5.00
CA LEU A 111 4.37 11.42 5.95
C LEU A 111 5.52 12.25 5.38
N GLU A 112 5.94 11.98 4.14
CA GLU A 112 7.06 12.68 3.52
C GLU A 112 6.73 14.17 3.29
N ASN A 113 5.46 14.50 3.02
CA ASN A 113 5.00 15.90 2.98
C ASN A 113 5.09 16.59 4.35
N GLU A 114 4.76 15.89 5.43
CA GLU A 114 4.90 16.39 6.80
C GLU A 114 6.37 16.67 7.13
N VAL A 115 7.26 15.70 6.85
CA VAL A 115 8.70 15.87 7.03
C VAL A 115 9.25 17.00 6.17
N PHE A 116 8.89 17.07 4.88
CA PHE A 116 9.29 18.17 4.01
C PHE A 116 8.86 19.53 4.56
N SER A 117 7.63 19.62 5.09
CA SER A 117 7.10 20.86 5.67
C SER A 117 7.84 21.26 6.95
N SER A 118 8.24 20.30 7.77
CA SER A 118 9.09 20.53 8.94
C SER A 118 10.48 21.03 8.55
N LEU A 119 11.12 20.38 7.57
CA LEU A 119 12.43 20.79 7.05
C LEU A 119 12.38 22.18 6.42
N LYS A 120 11.35 22.47 5.62
CA LYS A 120 11.13 23.78 5.02
C LYS A 120 10.87 24.87 6.05
N SER A 121 10.25 24.54 7.18
CA SER A 121 10.04 25.50 8.26
C SER A 121 11.34 25.82 8.99
N TYR A 122 12.18 24.81 9.21
CA TYR A 122 13.50 24.94 9.81
C TYR A 122 14.48 25.74 8.93
N GLU A 123 14.42 25.52 7.61
CA GLU A 123 15.24 26.19 6.60
C GLU A 123 15.14 27.72 6.65
N LYS A 124 13.96 28.27 6.99
CA LYS A 124 13.74 29.74 7.07
C LYS A 124 14.68 30.46 8.02
N SER A 125 15.05 29.82 9.14
CA SER A 125 15.97 30.37 10.14
C SER A 125 17.38 29.80 10.04
N HIS A 126 17.56 28.69 9.33
CA HIS A 126 18.84 27.98 9.21
C HIS A 126 19.11 27.52 7.77
N PRO A 127 19.19 28.44 6.79
CA PRO A 127 19.27 28.07 5.36
C PRO A 127 20.53 27.28 5.01
N ASN A 128 21.63 27.55 5.72
CA ASN A 128 22.94 26.90 5.53
C ASN A 128 23.12 25.64 6.38
N ALA A 129 22.15 25.25 7.21
CA ALA A 129 22.20 23.99 7.93
C ALA A 129 21.97 22.81 6.98
N THR A 130 22.11 21.59 7.48
CA THR A 130 21.80 20.36 6.75
C THR A 130 20.53 19.68 7.28
N ALA A 131 19.92 18.82 6.47
CA ALA A 131 18.70 18.11 6.86
C ALA A 131 18.87 17.24 8.11
N ASP A 132 20.04 16.61 8.30
CA ASP A 132 20.33 15.82 9.50
C ASP A 132 20.36 16.69 10.76
N LYS A 133 20.88 17.93 10.67
CA LYS A 133 20.85 18.89 11.79
C LYS A 133 19.43 19.28 12.16
N ALA A 134 18.58 19.52 11.17
CA ALA A 134 17.17 19.79 11.40
C ALA A 134 16.46 18.63 12.12
N LEU A 135 16.71 17.39 11.70
CA LEU A 135 16.14 16.21 12.37
C LEU A 135 16.76 15.95 13.76
N GLN A 136 18.05 16.22 13.95
CA GLN A 136 18.73 16.11 15.25
C GLN A 136 18.13 17.04 16.29
N GLN A 137 17.69 18.24 15.91
CA GLN A 137 17.00 19.15 16.82
C GLN A 137 15.64 18.60 17.30
N LEU A 138 14.92 17.89 16.43
CA LEU A 138 13.62 17.28 16.76
C LEU A 138 13.76 15.95 17.50
N TYR A 139 14.95 15.33 17.46
CA TYR A 139 15.18 13.97 17.91
C TYR A 139 14.77 13.70 19.37
N PRO A 140 15.13 14.53 20.37
CA PRO A 140 14.81 14.21 21.78
C PRO A 140 13.31 14.13 22.04
N ASP A 141 12.55 15.09 21.52
CA ASP A 141 11.09 15.15 21.65
C ASP A 141 10.42 14.02 20.89
N CYS A 142 10.87 13.76 19.65
CA CYS A 142 10.34 12.68 18.83
C CYS A 142 10.63 11.31 19.44
N LEU A 143 11.81 11.09 20.01
CA LEU A 143 12.15 9.84 20.69
C LEU A 143 11.24 9.61 21.89
N THR A 144 10.98 10.65 22.69
CA THR A 144 10.09 10.55 23.84
C THR A 144 8.67 10.22 23.41
N LYS A 145 8.13 10.92 22.41
CA LYS A 145 6.78 10.65 21.85
C LYS A 145 6.67 9.25 21.25
N LEU A 146 7.69 8.83 20.48
CA LEU A 146 7.75 7.49 19.90
C LEU A 146 7.66 6.40 20.98
N ARG A 147 8.45 6.53 22.05
CA ARG A 147 8.43 5.57 23.17
C ARG A 147 7.06 5.49 23.84
N LEU A 148 6.41 6.63 24.05
CA LEU A 148 5.05 6.66 24.62
C LEU A 148 4.03 5.98 23.71
N GLU A 149 4.12 6.21 22.38
CA GLU A 149 3.26 5.54 21.40
C GLU A 149 3.50 4.02 21.37
N GLU A 150 4.76 3.58 21.39
CA GLU A 150 5.13 2.16 21.44
C GLU A 150 4.62 1.51 22.73
N PHE A 151 4.81 2.15 23.89
CA PHE A 151 4.33 1.63 25.17
C PHE A 151 2.81 1.51 25.23
N LYS A 152 2.09 2.51 24.72
CA LYS A 152 0.63 2.44 24.62
C LYS A 152 0.16 1.24 23.81
N VAL A 153 0.86 0.90 22.71
CA VAL A 153 0.53 -0.30 21.93
C VAL A 153 0.80 -1.56 22.74
N LEU A 154 1.95 -1.65 23.43
CA LEU A 154 2.29 -2.79 24.28
C LEU A 154 1.31 -2.97 25.45
N ASP A 155 0.85 -1.88 26.08
CA ASP A 155 -0.13 -1.92 27.18
C ASP A 155 -1.49 -2.45 26.70
N ASN A 156 -1.91 -2.07 25.49
CA ASN A 156 -3.14 -2.59 24.89
C ASN A 156 -3.01 -4.09 24.53
N VAL A 157 -1.84 -4.51 24.04
CA VAL A 157 -1.55 -5.94 23.80
C VAL A 157 -1.61 -6.73 25.10
N ASP A 158 -1.01 -6.23 26.17
CA ASP A 158 -1.06 -6.87 27.50
C ASP A 158 -2.49 -6.99 28.01
N SER A 159 -3.28 -5.92 27.88
CA SER A 159 -4.70 -5.90 28.28
C SER A 159 -5.55 -6.89 27.49
N LEU A 160 -5.27 -7.09 26.20
CA LEU A 160 -5.96 -8.10 25.38
C LEU A 160 -5.50 -9.51 25.74
N SER A 161 -4.23 -9.68 26.11
CA SER A 161 -3.68 -10.99 26.49
C SER A 161 -4.36 -11.60 27.72
N ASP A 162 -4.93 -10.78 28.61
CA ASP A 162 -5.68 -11.22 29.79
C ASP A 162 -6.95 -12.01 29.49
N LYS A 163 -7.45 -11.90 28.25
CA LYS A 163 -8.58 -12.70 27.77
C LYS A 163 -8.16 -14.09 27.28
N LEU A 164 -6.86 -14.38 27.22
CA LEU A 164 -6.32 -15.68 26.85
C LEU A 164 -6.16 -16.61 28.06
N GLU A 165 -5.82 -17.87 27.81
CA GLU A 165 -5.43 -18.82 28.84
C GLU A 165 -4.25 -18.26 29.68
N PRO A 166 -4.23 -18.42 31.01
CA PRO A 166 -3.25 -17.75 31.89
C PRO A 166 -1.78 -17.96 31.49
N THR A 167 -1.43 -19.15 31.02
CA THR A 167 -0.07 -19.47 30.56
C THR A 167 0.33 -18.66 29.34
N LYS A 168 -0.59 -18.41 28.40
CA LYS A 168 -0.33 -17.59 27.21
C LYS A 168 -0.29 -16.12 27.53
N ALA A 169 -1.20 -15.65 28.38
CA ALA A 169 -1.20 -14.27 28.87
C ALA A 169 0.15 -13.92 29.51
N PHE A 170 0.68 -14.82 30.34
CA PHE A 170 1.99 -14.67 30.96
C PHE A 170 3.13 -14.59 29.92
N GLU A 171 3.17 -15.50 28.94
CA GLU A 171 4.20 -15.48 27.89
C GLU A 171 4.12 -14.21 27.01
N VAL A 172 2.92 -13.74 26.67
CA VAL A 172 2.74 -12.46 25.95
C VAL A 172 3.30 -11.31 26.77
N ARG A 173 2.97 -11.22 28.06
CA ARG A 173 3.49 -10.17 28.96
C ARG A 173 5.00 -10.19 29.11
N LYS A 174 5.61 -11.38 29.09
CA LYS A 174 7.07 -11.52 29.12
C LYS A 174 7.70 -10.92 27.86
N VAL A 175 7.11 -11.19 26.69
CA VAL A 175 7.55 -10.66 25.40
C VAL A 175 7.39 -9.13 25.33
N THR A 176 6.25 -8.58 25.75
CA THR A 176 6.03 -7.12 25.78
C THR A 176 6.93 -6.41 26.80
N THR A 177 7.18 -7.02 27.96
CA THR A 177 8.11 -6.49 28.97
C THR A 177 9.54 -6.43 28.42
N ASN A 178 10.00 -7.48 27.74
CA ASN A 178 11.30 -7.49 27.08
C ASN A 178 11.40 -6.41 26.00
N ALA A 179 10.34 -6.21 25.21
CA ALA A 179 10.29 -5.13 24.23
C ALA A 179 10.40 -3.74 24.88
N ARG A 180 9.69 -3.48 25.98
CA ARG A 180 9.82 -2.22 26.74
C ARG A 180 11.26 -1.98 27.18
N LYS A 181 11.91 -3.02 27.72
CA LYS A 181 13.33 -2.95 28.10
C LYS A 181 14.22 -2.58 26.92
N GLN A 182 14.06 -3.25 25.78
CA GLN A 182 14.83 -2.95 24.57
C GLN A 182 14.63 -1.51 24.07
N ILE A 183 13.40 -1.00 24.14
CA ILE A 183 13.03 0.38 23.74
C ILE A 183 13.70 1.44 24.64
N LEU A 184 13.81 1.16 25.95
CA LEU A 184 14.45 2.05 26.92
C LEU A 184 15.96 2.01 26.81
N ASP A 185 16.53 0.80 26.87
CA ASP A 185 17.97 0.62 27.08
C ASP A 185 18.78 0.96 25.83
N ASN A 186 18.25 0.70 24.62
CA ASN A 186 18.87 0.99 23.32
C ASN A 186 20.40 0.73 23.26
N GLN A 187 20.86 -0.33 23.95
CA GLN A 187 22.27 -0.71 24.02
C GLN A 187 22.67 -1.53 22.79
N ASP A 188 23.95 -1.42 22.39
CA ASP A 188 24.53 -2.16 21.28
C ASP A 188 24.32 -3.68 21.46
N GLY A 189 23.44 -4.24 20.63
CA GLY A 189 23.13 -5.68 20.58
C GLY A 189 21.72 -6.09 21.01
N GLN A 190 20.98 -5.26 21.76
CA GLN A 190 19.61 -5.55 22.22
C GLN A 190 18.57 -4.57 21.65
N ILE A 191 18.64 -4.38 20.34
CA ILE A 191 17.82 -3.41 19.62
C ILE A 191 16.40 -3.92 19.53
N PHE A 192 15.42 -3.08 19.88
CA PHE A 192 14.03 -3.39 19.65
C PHE A 192 13.75 -3.62 18.16
N LYS A 193 13.18 -4.78 17.87
CA LYS A 193 12.83 -5.19 16.51
C LYS A 193 11.35 -5.55 16.48
N ARG A 194 10.56 -4.68 15.86
CA ARG A 194 9.11 -4.86 15.69
C ARG A 194 8.75 -6.24 15.14
N LYS A 195 9.49 -6.72 14.13
CA LYS A 195 9.25 -8.03 13.52
C LYS A 195 9.44 -9.19 14.50
N ASP A 196 10.42 -9.11 15.38
CA ASP A 196 10.74 -10.16 16.34
C ASP A 196 9.61 -10.25 17.37
N LEU A 197 9.20 -9.11 17.95
CA LEU A 197 8.02 -9.02 18.83
C LEU A 197 6.77 -9.63 18.17
N LEU A 198 6.44 -9.22 16.95
CA LEU A 198 5.27 -9.74 16.25
C LEU A 198 5.38 -11.26 16.03
N THR A 199 6.55 -11.74 15.62
CA THR A 199 6.75 -13.18 15.41
C THR A 199 6.58 -13.97 16.72
N GLU A 200 7.08 -13.44 17.83
CA GLU A 200 6.92 -14.04 19.16
C GLU A 200 5.46 -14.07 19.61
N ILE A 201 4.73 -12.96 19.51
CA ILE A 201 3.29 -12.89 19.82
C ILE A 201 2.52 -13.92 18.98
N LEU A 202 2.77 -13.99 17.67
CA LEU A 202 2.12 -14.95 16.79
C LEU A 202 2.41 -16.40 17.19
N ASN A 203 3.66 -16.71 17.54
CA ASN A 203 4.07 -18.05 17.95
C ASN A 203 3.40 -18.51 19.26
N ILE A 204 3.24 -17.61 20.24
CA ILE A 204 2.55 -17.89 21.51
C ILE A 204 1.05 -18.16 21.26
N THR A 205 0.48 -17.43 20.33
CA THR A 205 -0.98 -17.33 20.15
C THR A 205 -1.54 -18.23 19.05
N LYS A 206 -0.68 -18.83 18.21
CA LYS A 206 -1.07 -19.69 17.06
C LYS A 206 -2.10 -20.77 17.41
N ASN A 207 -2.00 -21.35 18.60
CA ASN A 207 -2.88 -22.43 19.07
C ASN A 207 -3.88 -21.96 20.15
N ALA A 208 -4.12 -20.65 20.30
CA ALA A 208 -5.14 -20.14 21.22
C ALA A 208 -6.55 -20.51 20.74
N LYS A 209 -7.43 -20.81 21.71
CA LYS A 209 -8.83 -21.16 21.46
C LYS A 209 -9.62 -19.93 20.98
N ASP A 210 -9.43 -18.80 21.65
CA ASP A 210 -10.09 -17.55 21.27
C ASP A 210 -9.35 -16.86 20.12
N LYS A 211 -9.77 -17.18 18.89
CA LYS A 211 -9.18 -16.60 17.67
C LYS A 211 -9.49 -15.11 17.53
N LYS A 212 -10.65 -14.65 18.01
CA LYS A 212 -11.04 -13.25 17.91
C LYS A 212 -10.11 -12.37 18.74
N VAL A 213 -9.81 -12.78 19.97
CA VAL A 213 -8.84 -12.07 20.82
C VAL A 213 -7.45 -12.06 20.19
N VAL A 214 -7.03 -13.16 19.56
CA VAL A 214 -5.75 -13.22 18.85
C VAL A 214 -5.71 -12.25 17.67
N ASP A 215 -6.78 -12.19 16.88
CA ASP A 215 -6.88 -11.28 15.73
C ASP A 215 -6.86 -9.81 16.20
N GLU A 216 -7.65 -9.45 17.22
CA GLU A 216 -7.65 -8.10 17.81
C GLU A 216 -6.27 -7.71 18.38
N MET A 217 -5.58 -8.66 19.03
CA MET A 217 -4.25 -8.43 19.57
C MET A 217 -3.21 -8.29 18.46
N TRP A 218 -3.31 -9.08 17.39
CA TRP A 218 -2.44 -8.97 16.22
C TRP A 218 -2.62 -7.63 15.50
N GLU A 219 -3.86 -7.20 15.30
CA GLU A 219 -4.17 -5.89 14.75
C GLU A 219 -3.63 -4.76 15.63
N THR A 220 -3.77 -4.89 16.94
CA THR A 220 -3.26 -3.92 17.92
C THR A 220 -1.73 -3.85 17.88
N ALA A 221 -1.04 -4.99 17.95
CA ALA A 221 0.42 -5.05 17.86
C ALA A 221 0.94 -4.49 16.52
N ASN A 222 0.17 -4.65 15.43
CA ASN A 222 0.55 -4.10 14.14
C ASN A 222 0.51 -2.57 14.07
N LYS A 223 -0.18 -1.89 15.00
CA LYS A 223 -0.18 -0.43 15.14
C LYS A 223 1.11 0.15 15.68
N LEU A 224 2.09 -0.69 16.05
CA LEU A 224 3.43 -0.22 16.41
C LEU A 224 3.98 0.74 15.34
N PRO A 225 4.44 1.94 15.73
CA PRO A 225 4.93 2.96 14.81
C PRO A 225 5.98 2.44 13.83
N LYS A 226 5.88 2.89 12.57
CA LYS A 226 6.84 2.59 11.51
C LYS A 226 7.39 3.88 10.94
N SER A 227 8.66 3.86 10.53
CA SER A 227 9.28 5.02 9.85
C SER A 227 8.68 5.32 8.47
N ALA A 228 7.81 4.44 7.96
CA ALA A 228 7.03 4.63 6.74
C ALA A 228 5.69 5.35 6.98
N THR A 229 5.18 5.38 8.22
CA THR A 229 3.82 5.88 8.50
C THR A 229 3.73 6.80 9.73
N ASN A 230 4.83 7.02 10.46
CA ASN A 230 4.84 7.82 11.67
C ASN A 230 6.02 8.81 11.66
N PHE A 231 5.72 10.09 11.93
CA PHE A 231 6.68 11.19 11.92
C PHE A 231 7.78 11.01 12.97
N ASN A 232 7.43 10.68 14.21
CA ASN A 232 8.40 10.49 15.28
C ASN A 232 9.37 9.35 14.95
N ALA A 233 8.84 8.22 14.47
CA ALA A 233 9.62 7.07 14.00
C ALA A 233 10.54 7.43 12.83
N PHE A 234 10.08 8.28 11.90
CA PHE A 234 10.91 8.79 10.81
C PHE A 234 12.09 9.61 11.36
N VAL A 235 11.81 10.63 12.19
CA VAL A 235 12.85 11.51 12.76
C VAL A 235 13.89 10.68 13.50
N VAL A 236 13.46 9.78 14.39
CA VAL A 236 14.38 8.95 15.20
C VAL A 236 15.27 8.07 14.32
N LYS A 237 14.72 7.48 13.25
CA LYS A 237 15.48 6.61 12.34
C LYS A 237 16.45 7.39 11.44
N TYR A 238 16.06 8.58 10.99
CA TYR A 238 16.77 9.32 9.96
C TYR A 238 17.64 10.48 10.47
N ALA A 239 17.53 10.91 11.74
CA ALA A 239 18.32 12.02 12.28
C ALA A 239 19.85 11.79 12.26
N GLY A 240 20.29 10.54 12.25
CA GLY A 240 21.71 10.18 12.11
C GLY A 240 22.16 9.89 10.68
N ARG A 241 21.30 10.06 9.68
CA ARG A 241 21.58 9.75 8.27
C ARG A 241 22.08 10.98 7.54
N SER A 242 22.71 10.79 6.38
CA SER A 242 23.17 11.91 5.56
C SER A 242 21.99 12.70 4.99
N GLN A 243 22.20 13.98 4.73
CA GLN A 243 21.22 14.84 4.08
C GLN A 243 20.66 14.23 2.78
N ASN A 244 21.54 13.66 1.95
CA ASN A 244 21.15 13.07 0.67
C ASN A 244 20.23 11.86 0.87
N GLU A 245 20.49 11.03 1.88
CA GLU A 245 19.62 9.91 2.22
C GLU A 245 18.25 10.40 2.70
N ILE A 246 18.22 11.43 3.56
CA ILE A 246 16.98 12.04 4.06
C ILE A 246 16.16 12.59 2.90
N PHE A 247 16.76 13.37 2.00
CA PHE A 247 16.05 13.94 0.84
C PHE A 247 15.56 12.87 -0.13
N ALA A 248 16.40 11.89 -0.47
CA ALA A 248 15.99 10.81 -1.36
C ALA A 248 14.83 10.00 -0.74
N ARG A 249 14.86 9.79 0.58
CA ARG A 249 13.80 9.10 1.32
C ARG A 249 12.45 9.79 1.18
N LEU A 250 12.38 11.12 0.97
CA LEU A 250 11.10 11.83 0.79
C LEU A 250 10.36 11.48 -0.52
N LEU A 251 11.07 10.94 -1.51
CA LEU A 251 10.49 10.64 -2.83
C LEU A 251 10.48 9.14 -3.17
N ARG A 252 11.40 8.36 -2.59
CA ARG A 252 11.52 6.91 -2.82
C ARG A 252 10.22 6.10 -2.64
N PRO A 253 9.36 6.39 -1.65
CA PRO A 253 8.06 5.71 -1.50
C PRO A 253 7.18 5.74 -2.75
N SER A 254 7.27 6.84 -3.49
CA SER A 254 6.43 7.15 -4.64
C SER A 254 7.05 6.78 -5.97
N VAL A 255 8.21 6.13 -5.95
CA VAL A 255 8.80 5.57 -7.17
C VAL A 255 7.87 4.46 -7.67
N ALA A 256 7.57 4.51 -8.96
CA ALA A 256 6.71 3.55 -9.62
C ALA A 256 7.32 2.14 -9.56
N SER A 257 6.54 1.16 -9.12
CA SER A 257 6.88 -0.26 -9.17
C SER A 257 5.80 -1.03 -9.92
N ILE A 258 6.20 -2.18 -10.49
CA ILE A 258 5.24 -3.09 -11.14
C ILE A 258 4.48 -3.83 -10.07
N GLU A 259 3.16 -3.68 -10.13
CA GLU A 259 2.20 -4.34 -9.29
C GLU A 259 1.45 -5.41 -10.08
N HIS A 260 1.28 -6.57 -9.46
CA HIS A 260 0.40 -7.62 -9.96
C HIS A 260 -1.03 -7.33 -9.49
N ILE A 261 -1.95 -7.07 -10.41
CA ILE A 261 -3.36 -6.80 -10.06
C ILE A 261 -3.92 -8.01 -9.31
N THR A 262 -3.89 -9.18 -9.94
CA THR A 262 -4.07 -10.46 -9.24
C THR A 262 -2.74 -10.89 -8.62
N PRO A 263 -2.67 -11.04 -7.29
CA PRO A 263 -1.43 -11.40 -6.59
C PRO A 263 -0.79 -12.67 -7.14
N LYS A 264 0.55 -12.66 -7.19
CA LYS A 264 1.36 -13.81 -7.65
C LYS A 264 1.07 -15.11 -6.90
N SER A 265 0.69 -15.00 -5.62
CA SER A 265 0.37 -16.17 -4.78
C SER A 265 -0.90 -16.90 -5.23
N ILE A 266 -1.77 -16.25 -5.99
CA ILE A 266 -3.05 -16.81 -6.44
C ILE A 266 -2.91 -17.40 -7.85
N LYS A 267 -2.43 -16.60 -8.81
CA LYS A 267 -2.22 -17.04 -10.19
C LYS A 267 -0.96 -16.38 -10.74
N PRO A 268 0.09 -17.14 -11.11
CA PRO A 268 1.30 -16.56 -11.67
C PRO A 268 1.03 -16.10 -13.12
N ASP A 269 0.53 -14.87 -13.29
CA ASP A 269 0.49 -14.19 -14.58
C ASP A 269 1.54 -13.06 -14.60
N HIS A 270 2.52 -13.22 -15.48
CA HIS A 270 3.67 -12.33 -15.65
C HIS A 270 3.60 -11.49 -16.93
N THR A 271 2.39 -11.26 -17.43
CA THR A 271 2.14 -10.45 -18.63
C THR A 271 1.64 -9.05 -18.29
N LEU A 272 1.75 -8.14 -19.26
CA LEU A 272 1.23 -6.77 -19.13
C LEU A 272 -0.27 -6.75 -18.79
N ALA A 273 -1.04 -7.78 -19.19
CA ALA A 273 -2.46 -7.92 -18.87
C ALA A 273 -2.78 -8.01 -17.36
N ASN A 274 -1.81 -8.41 -16.53
CA ASN A 274 -1.97 -8.48 -15.08
C ASN A 274 -1.09 -7.44 -14.34
N PHE A 275 -0.45 -6.53 -15.07
CA PHE A 275 0.43 -5.53 -14.49
C PHE A 275 -0.23 -4.16 -14.46
N MET A 276 0.03 -3.43 -13.38
CA MET A 276 -0.19 -2.00 -13.28
C MET A 276 1.00 -1.34 -12.58
N LEU A 277 1.07 -0.01 -12.59
CA LEU A 277 2.01 0.71 -11.73
C LEU A 277 1.34 1.02 -10.40
N ALA A 278 2.10 0.84 -9.32
CA ALA A 278 1.76 1.38 -8.02
C ALA A 278 3.02 1.99 -7.38
N SER A 279 2.83 2.93 -6.45
CA SER A 279 3.98 3.46 -5.71
C SER A 279 4.57 2.35 -4.86
N ARG A 280 5.90 2.26 -4.83
CA ARG A 280 6.64 1.20 -4.15
C ARG A 280 6.13 0.88 -2.74
N ASP A 281 5.88 1.91 -1.93
CA ASP A 281 5.46 1.71 -0.55
C ASP A 281 4.05 1.11 -0.47
N TRP A 282 3.12 1.57 -1.30
CA TRP A 282 1.75 1.05 -1.35
C TRP A 282 1.65 -0.35 -1.97
N ASN A 283 2.50 -0.65 -2.95
CA ASN A 283 2.64 -2.01 -3.45
C ASN A 283 3.12 -2.94 -2.33
N SER A 284 4.17 -2.53 -1.58
CA SER A 284 4.66 -3.29 -0.44
C SER A 284 3.64 -3.41 0.70
N ASP A 285 2.81 -2.38 0.92
CA ASP A 285 1.79 -2.35 1.96
C ASP A 285 0.60 -3.26 1.62
N ARG A 286 0.13 -3.25 0.36
CA ARG A 286 -0.87 -4.20 -0.11
C ARG A 286 -0.37 -5.64 0.02
N GLY A 287 0.85 -5.91 -0.46
CA GLY A 287 1.44 -7.25 -0.43
C GLY A 287 0.53 -8.29 -1.10
N ASN A 288 -0.04 -9.20 -0.31
CA ASN A 288 -0.96 -10.25 -0.78
C ASN A 288 -2.42 -10.03 -0.32
N ILE A 289 -2.75 -8.86 0.25
CA ILE A 289 -4.12 -8.54 0.66
C ILE A 289 -5.02 -8.47 -0.59
N SER A 290 -6.19 -9.10 -0.53
CA SER A 290 -7.19 -9.06 -1.61
C SER A 290 -7.54 -7.60 -1.93
N LEU A 291 -7.83 -7.29 -3.19
CA LEU A 291 -8.18 -5.91 -3.54
C LEU A 291 -9.44 -5.41 -2.79
N PRO A 292 -10.52 -6.21 -2.59
CA PRO A 292 -11.68 -5.78 -1.83
C PRO A 292 -11.35 -5.44 -0.37
N ASP A 293 -10.55 -6.28 0.32
CA ASP A 293 -10.17 -6.00 1.71
C ASP A 293 -9.20 -4.81 1.82
N TYR A 294 -8.39 -4.58 0.79
CA TYR A 294 -7.55 -3.40 0.72
C TYR A 294 -8.36 -2.13 0.47
N ILE A 295 -9.39 -2.18 -0.38
CA ILE A 295 -10.33 -1.06 -0.59
C ILE A 295 -11.09 -0.72 0.69
N LYS A 296 -11.51 -1.71 1.49
CA LYS A 296 -12.14 -1.45 2.80
C LYS A 296 -11.25 -0.59 3.72
N LYS A 297 -9.93 -0.77 3.66
CA LYS A 297 -8.95 0.04 4.41
C LYS A 297 -8.68 1.40 3.76
N HIS A 298 -8.82 1.48 2.44
CA HIS A 298 -8.49 2.65 1.62
C HIS A 298 -9.62 2.93 0.61
N PRO A 299 -10.73 3.54 1.06
CA PRO A 299 -11.95 3.66 0.25
C PRO A 299 -11.82 4.53 -1.00
N ASN A 300 -10.76 5.34 -1.12
CA ASN A 300 -10.51 6.18 -2.29
C ASN A 300 -9.85 5.43 -3.47
N ILE A 301 -9.52 4.14 -3.31
CA ILE A 301 -8.90 3.33 -4.36
C ILE A 301 -9.69 3.34 -5.69
N PRO A 302 -11.03 3.21 -5.72
CA PRO A 302 -11.79 3.26 -6.97
C PRO A 302 -11.54 4.54 -7.77
N ASP A 303 -11.62 5.70 -7.11
CA ASP A 303 -11.37 7.01 -7.75
C ASP A 303 -9.91 7.12 -8.23
N ASN A 304 -8.96 6.67 -7.40
CA ASN A 304 -7.54 6.68 -7.76
C ASN A 304 -7.24 5.75 -8.95
N CYS A 305 -7.90 4.59 -9.05
CA CYS A 305 -7.82 3.69 -10.20
C CYS A 305 -8.39 4.34 -11.48
N GLN A 306 -9.45 5.14 -11.36
CA GLN A 306 -9.95 5.94 -12.49
C GLN A 306 -8.92 7.00 -12.93
N HIS A 307 -8.29 7.71 -11.99
CA HIS A 307 -7.23 8.66 -12.29
C HIS A 307 -6.00 7.99 -12.91
N TYR A 308 -5.60 6.83 -12.41
CA TYR A 308 -4.56 5.99 -12.98
C TYR A 308 -4.87 5.64 -14.44
N THR A 309 -6.06 5.09 -14.71
CA THR A 309 -6.45 4.71 -16.07
C THR A 309 -6.52 5.91 -17.02
N ASN A 310 -6.99 7.06 -16.54
CA ASN A 310 -6.97 8.31 -17.31
C ASN A 310 -5.54 8.75 -17.67
N ASP A 311 -4.59 8.60 -16.75
CA ASP A 311 -3.17 8.87 -17.03
C ASP A 311 -2.61 7.88 -18.06
N ILE A 312 -2.95 6.59 -17.96
CA ILE A 312 -2.56 5.58 -18.95
C ILE A 312 -3.12 5.89 -20.33
N ILE A 313 -4.42 6.23 -20.45
CA ILE A 313 -5.04 6.65 -21.70
C ILE A 313 -4.25 7.80 -22.34
N ARG A 314 -3.85 8.80 -21.55
CA ARG A 314 -3.04 9.92 -22.04
C ARG A 314 -1.69 9.45 -22.58
N GLU A 315 -1.01 8.54 -21.88
CA GLU A 315 0.30 8.03 -22.34
C GLU A 315 0.20 7.14 -23.58
N VAL A 316 -0.90 6.37 -23.72
CA VAL A 316 -1.23 5.65 -24.96
C VAL A 316 -1.42 6.64 -26.11
N LYS A 317 -2.25 7.68 -25.94
CA LYS A 317 -2.49 8.71 -26.96
C LYS A 317 -1.24 9.49 -27.36
N LYS A 318 -0.26 9.62 -26.47
CA LYS A 318 1.06 10.22 -26.78
C LYS A 318 2.02 9.27 -27.49
N GLY A 319 1.66 8.00 -27.66
CA GLY A 319 2.52 6.99 -28.27
C GLY A 319 3.62 6.47 -27.34
N HIS A 320 3.56 6.72 -26.02
CA HIS A 320 4.52 6.18 -25.06
C HIS A 320 4.26 4.69 -24.74
N LEU A 321 3.06 4.20 -25.06
CA LEU A 321 2.68 2.80 -24.97
C LEU A 321 2.26 2.28 -26.36
N GLN A 322 3.23 2.18 -27.27
CA GLN A 322 3.00 1.68 -28.63
C GLN A 322 2.48 0.24 -28.63
N ASN A 323 1.51 -0.04 -29.50
CA ASN A 323 0.85 -1.34 -29.70
C ASN A 323 0.18 -1.89 -28.43
N ALA A 324 -0.33 -0.98 -27.59
CA ALA A 324 -0.99 -1.30 -26.33
C ALA A 324 -2.35 -0.59 -26.18
N ASN A 325 -3.08 -0.38 -27.29
CA ASN A 325 -4.39 0.25 -27.26
C ASN A 325 -5.43 -0.58 -26.47
N TRP A 326 -5.26 -1.89 -26.45
CA TRP A 326 -6.06 -2.81 -25.63
C TRP A 326 -5.87 -2.64 -24.11
N TYR A 327 -4.78 -2.00 -23.67
CA TYR A 327 -4.37 -2.02 -22.26
C TYR A 327 -5.37 -1.34 -21.30
N PRO A 328 -5.95 -0.15 -21.60
CA PRO A 328 -7.00 0.44 -20.77
C PRO A 328 -8.23 -0.46 -20.58
N TYR A 329 -8.66 -1.18 -21.62
CA TYR A 329 -9.77 -2.14 -21.55
C TYR A 329 -9.42 -3.35 -20.68
N MET A 330 -8.21 -3.87 -20.82
CA MET A 330 -7.71 -4.95 -19.98
C MET A 330 -7.66 -4.55 -18.50
N ILE A 331 -7.11 -3.37 -18.18
CA ILE A 331 -7.08 -2.85 -16.80
C ILE A 331 -8.50 -2.75 -16.23
N LYS A 332 -9.46 -2.20 -17.01
CA LYS A 332 -10.86 -2.07 -16.60
C LYS A 332 -11.43 -3.42 -16.17
N GLU A 333 -11.41 -4.42 -17.06
CA GLU A 333 -12.02 -5.71 -16.76
C GLU A 333 -11.29 -6.44 -15.64
N LYS A 334 -9.96 -6.30 -15.56
CA LYS A 334 -9.14 -6.94 -14.53
C LYS A 334 -9.37 -6.35 -13.13
N LEU A 335 -9.42 -5.03 -13.02
CA LEU A 335 -9.72 -4.34 -11.76
C LEU A 335 -11.16 -4.63 -11.33
N TYR A 336 -12.12 -4.63 -12.25
CA TYR A 336 -13.51 -4.99 -11.96
C TYR A 336 -13.60 -6.42 -11.39
N ASN A 337 -12.92 -7.37 -12.02
CA ASN A 337 -12.89 -8.76 -11.56
C ASN A 337 -12.25 -8.90 -10.17
N GLU A 338 -11.03 -8.39 -10.01
CA GLU A 338 -10.23 -8.55 -8.79
C GLU A 338 -10.83 -7.80 -7.60
N SER A 339 -11.56 -6.71 -7.86
CA SER A 339 -12.26 -5.93 -6.83
C SER A 339 -13.70 -6.41 -6.56
N GLU A 340 -14.15 -7.50 -7.17
CA GLU A 340 -15.52 -8.01 -7.05
C GLU A 340 -16.58 -6.96 -7.44
N GLY A 341 -16.28 -6.15 -8.46
CA GLY A 341 -17.16 -5.13 -9.01
C GLY A 341 -17.10 -3.77 -8.32
N ILE A 342 -16.25 -3.59 -7.29
CA ILE A 342 -16.12 -2.30 -6.58
C ILE A 342 -15.43 -1.24 -7.46
N VAL A 343 -14.46 -1.64 -8.28
CA VAL A 343 -13.74 -0.76 -9.21
C VAL A 343 -14.28 -0.97 -10.62
N ASP A 344 -15.17 -0.09 -11.07
CA ASP A 344 -15.65 -0.04 -12.45
C ASP A 344 -15.13 1.22 -13.16
N ILE A 345 -14.23 1.01 -14.11
CA ILE A 345 -13.53 2.09 -14.79
C ILE A 345 -14.36 2.59 -15.98
N ASN A 346 -14.58 3.89 -16.04
CA ASN A 346 -15.13 4.57 -17.20
C ASN A 346 -14.01 4.85 -18.25
N LEU A 347 -14.25 4.45 -19.50
CA LEU A 347 -13.34 4.63 -20.64
C LEU A 347 -13.86 5.60 -21.70
N ASP A 348 -14.91 6.39 -21.43
CA ASP A 348 -15.53 7.32 -22.38
C ASP A 348 -14.52 8.33 -22.93
N LYS A 349 -13.53 8.73 -22.13
CA LYS A 349 -12.45 9.65 -22.53
C LYS A 349 -11.41 9.00 -23.46
N TYR A 350 -11.49 7.68 -23.66
CA TYR A 350 -10.51 6.98 -24.47
C TYR A 350 -10.73 7.29 -25.96
N ASN A 351 -11.98 7.42 -26.39
CA ASN A 351 -12.37 7.67 -27.80
C ASN A 351 -11.80 6.64 -28.79
N ILE A 352 -11.52 5.43 -28.32
CA ILE A 352 -11.14 4.26 -29.14
C ILE A 352 -12.12 3.16 -28.74
N SER A 353 -12.78 2.56 -29.73
CA SER A 353 -13.74 1.47 -29.46
C SER A 353 -13.03 0.23 -28.91
N GLU A 354 -13.78 -0.64 -28.24
CA GLU A 354 -13.23 -1.90 -27.72
C GLU A 354 -12.70 -2.77 -28.87
N GLU A 355 -13.46 -2.84 -29.97
CA GLU A 355 -13.13 -3.60 -31.17
C GLU A 355 -11.84 -3.09 -31.83
N GLU A 356 -11.73 -1.78 -31.99
CA GLU A 356 -10.53 -1.13 -32.55
C GLU A 356 -9.31 -1.34 -31.64
N ALA A 357 -9.48 -1.21 -30.32
CA ALA A 357 -8.40 -1.41 -29.36
C ALA A 357 -7.86 -2.85 -29.37
N MET A 358 -8.73 -3.83 -29.60
CA MET A 358 -8.39 -5.26 -29.60
C MET A 358 -7.87 -5.76 -30.96
N GLN A 359 -8.09 -5.04 -32.06
CA GLN A 359 -7.65 -5.44 -33.39
C GLN A 359 -6.13 -5.68 -33.48
N ASP A 360 -5.35 -4.84 -32.80
CA ASP A 360 -3.88 -4.92 -32.76
C ASP A 360 -3.35 -5.64 -31.51
N ALA A 361 -4.23 -6.24 -30.71
CA ALA A 361 -3.83 -6.98 -29.52
C ALA A 361 -3.22 -8.34 -29.92
N PRO A 362 -2.13 -8.78 -29.26
CA PRO A 362 -1.65 -10.15 -29.39
C PRO A 362 -2.75 -11.18 -29.08
N LEU A 363 -2.76 -12.32 -29.78
CA LEU A 363 -3.81 -13.34 -29.62
C LEU A 363 -3.98 -13.80 -28.17
N ASP A 364 -2.87 -13.99 -27.43
CA ASP A 364 -2.90 -14.37 -26.02
C ASP A 364 -3.55 -13.32 -25.12
N ILE A 365 -3.46 -12.04 -25.50
CA ILE A 365 -4.12 -10.94 -24.81
C ILE A 365 -5.62 -10.94 -25.10
N VAL A 366 -6.02 -11.18 -26.36
CA VAL A 366 -7.44 -11.28 -26.76
C VAL A 366 -8.13 -12.44 -26.04
N GLU A 367 -7.49 -13.61 -25.99
CA GLU A 367 -8.00 -14.78 -25.28
C GLU A 367 -8.21 -14.48 -23.79
N LYS A 368 -7.18 -13.96 -23.10
CA LYS A 368 -7.27 -13.56 -21.69
C LYS A 368 -8.34 -12.51 -21.44
N TYR A 369 -8.46 -11.54 -22.33
CA TYR A 369 -9.46 -10.49 -22.22
C TYR A 369 -10.88 -11.06 -22.25
N ASN A 370 -11.14 -11.96 -23.21
CA ASN A 370 -12.43 -12.63 -23.34
C ASN A 370 -12.74 -13.54 -22.13
N GLU A 371 -11.75 -14.28 -21.61
CA GLU A 371 -11.90 -15.07 -20.38
C GLU A 371 -12.35 -14.21 -19.19
N ILE A 372 -11.69 -13.06 -18.98
CA ILE A 372 -12.01 -12.15 -17.87
C ILE A 372 -13.40 -11.53 -18.09
N LYS A 373 -13.72 -11.10 -19.31
CA LYS A 373 -15.03 -10.52 -19.65
C LYS A 373 -16.16 -11.52 -19.40
N GLU A 374 -15.96 -12.79 -19.75
CA GLU A 374 -16.92 -13.86 -19.45
C GLU A 374 -17.08 -14.08 -17.94
N ALA A 375 -15.96 -14.15 -17.20
CA ALA A 375 -16.01 -14.26 -15.74
C ALA A 375 -16.78 -13.08 -15.10
N ASN A 376 -16.59 -11.87 -15.62
CA ASN A 376 -17.25 -10.66 -15.13
C ASN A 376 -18.76 -10.64 -15.35
N LYS A 377 -19.33 -11.43 -16.27
CA LYS A 377 -20.80 -11.54 -16.43
C LYS A 377 -21.49 -12.07 -15.18
N SER A 378 -20.79 -12.86 -14.36
CA SER A 378 -21.31 -13.36 -13.09
C SER A 378 -21.31 -12.32 -11.97
N ILE A 379 -20.49 -11.28 -12.08
CA ILE A 379 -20.32 -10.20 -11.10
C ILE A 379 -21.19 -9.00 -11.46
N ARG A 380 -21.29 -8.66 -12.76
CA ARG A 380 -22.17 -7.58 -13.22
C ARG A 380 -23.61 -7.94 -12.86
N PRO A 381 -24.38 -7.03 -12.25
CA PRO A 381 -25.79 -7.29 -12.00
C PRO A 381 -26.44 -7.64 -13.33
N LYS A 382 -27.18 -8.76 -13.37
CA LYS A 382 -28.02 -9.07 -14.53
C LYS A 382 -28.87 -7.83 -14.76
N ALA A 383 -28.66 -7.15 -15.88
CA ALA A 383 -29.58 -6.11 -16.30
C ALA A 383 -30.98 -6.73 -16.24
N SER A 384 -31.92 -6.04 -15.60
CA SER A 384 -33.32 -6.43 -15.59
C SER A 384 -33.85 -6.42 -17.02
N VAL A 385 -33.64 -7.53 -17.72
CA VAL A 385 -34.37 -7.90 -18.92
C VAL A 385 -35.72 -8.36 -18.40
N ASP A 386 -36.66 -7.43 -18.33
CA ASP A 386 -38.11 -7.60 -18.45
C ASP A 386 -38.75 -6.22 -18.23
N LYS A 387 -38.64 -5.36 -19.25
CA LYS A 387 -39.74 -4.44 -19.54
C LYS A 387 -40.48 -5.06 -20.70
N GLU A 388 -41.53 -5.81 -20.38
CA GLU A 388 -42.57 -6.14 -21.34
C GLU A 388 -42.99 -4.84 -22.06
N PRO A 389 -43.14 -4.87 -23.40
CA PRO A 389 -43.70 -3.74 -24.11
C PRO A 389 -45.18 -3.64 -23.70
N THR A 390 -45.52 -2.58 -22.98
CA THR A 390 -46.91 -2.14 -22.90
C THR A 390 -47.38 -1.84 -24.32
N MET A 391 -48.19 -2.73 -24.87
CA MET A 391 -48.99 -2.45 -26.05
C MET A 391 -49.95 -1.31 -25.72
N THR A 392 -49.86 -0.23 -26.49
CA THR A 392 -50.93 0.76 -26.67
C THR A 392 -51.54 0.57 -28.03
#